data_AF-A0A1X1QSH5-F1
#
_entry.id   AF-A0A1X1QSH5-F1
#
_cell.length_a   1.000
_cell.length_b   1.000
_cell.length_c   1.000
_cell.angle_alpha   90.00
_cell.angle_beta   90.00
_cell.angle_gamma   90.00
#
_symmetry.space_group_name_H-M   'P 1'
#
loop_
_entity.id
_entity.type
_entity.pdbx_description
1 polymer ?
#
loop_
_entity_poly.entity_id
_entity_poly.type
_entity_poly.pdbx_seq_one_letter_code
_entity_poly.pdbx_strand_id
1 'polypeptide(L)'
;MGSTVERHTHMHVEEGVQCLWENHHKVNIEYAKYLGFSLMVLGVVGIPYAGEQFLFFVLTPLQNSAHIISGMFLVASVLLFDSSYARLANQIVGPLCIIIAMYGLSGMTPATTLLNLNTAEILFYMGFGMATAYVGWGRDLSHLKHWWP
;
A
#
# COMPACT_ATOMS: atom_id res chain seq x y z
N MET A 1 -40.18 22.51 1.29
CA MET A 1 -39.29 23.52 0.68
C MET A 1 -38.29 23.91 1.75
N GLY A 2 -37.08 23.37 1.71
CA GLY A 2 -36.02 23.73 2.65
C GLY A 2 -35.61 25.19 2.45
N SER A 3 -35.16 25.83 3.52
CA SER A 3 -34.71 27.23 3.46
C SER A 3 -33.50 27.35 2.51
N THR A 4 -33.34 28.49 1.86
CA THR A 4 -32.22 28.75 0.93
C THR A 4 -30.84 28.47 1.55
N VAL A 5 -30.71 28.63 2.88
CA VAL A 5 -29.51 28.29 3.65
C VAL A 5 -29.24 26.78 3.65
N GLU A 6 -30.24 25.93 3.87
CA GLU A 6 -30.07 24.47 3.82
C GLU A 6 -29.62 24.02 2.43
N ARG A 7 -30.19 24.60 1.36
CA ARG A 7 -29.84 24.23 -0.03
C ARG A 7 -28.39 24.55 -0.38
N HIS A 8 -27.88 25.72 0.02
CA HIS A 8 -26.47 26.08 -0.22
C HIS A 8 -25.51 25.30 0.66
N THR A 9 -25.89 25.02 1.91
CA THR A 9 -25.04 24.23 2.82
C THR A 9 -24.90 22.79 2.34
N HIS A 10 -25.99 22.18 1.84
CA HIS A 10 -25.95 20.85 1.22
C HIS A 10 -25.06 20.80 -0.03
N MET A 11 -25.18 21.79 -0.93
CA MET A 11 -24.40 21.82 -2.18
C MET A 11 -22.88 21.96 -1.95
N HIS A 12 -22.46 22.78 -0.97
CA HIS A 12 -21.05 22.89 -0.62
C HIS A 12 -20.49 21.69 0.16
N VAL A 13 -21.34 20.98 0.90
CA VAL A 13 -20.98 19.71 1.55
C VAL A 13 -20.82 18.61 0.49
N GLU A 14 -21.69 18.55 -0.53
CA GLU A 14 -21.59 17.60 -1.64
C GLU A 14 -20.29 17.79 -2.45
N GLU A 15 -19.95 19.02 -2.83
CA GLU A 15 -18.69 19.33 -3.51
C GLU A 15 -17.47 19.00 -2.64
N GLY A 16 -17.53 19.29 -1.33
CA GLY A 16 -16.46 18.97 -0.39
C GLY A 16 -16.24 17.46 -0.23
N VAL A 17 -17.32 16.68 -0.13
CA VAL A 17 -17.28 15.22 -0.01
C VAL A 17 -16.79 14.58 -1.31
N GLN A 18 -17.27 15.03 -2.46
CA GLN A 18 -16.82 14.54 -3.76
C GLN A 18 -15.33 14.84 -4.00
N CYS A 19 -14.88 16.05 -3.68
CA CYS A 19 -13.47 16.43 -3.76
C CYS A 19 -12.59 15.57 -2.84
N LEU A 20 -13.04 15.30 -1.61
CA LEU A 20 -12.33 14.41 -0.68
C LEU A 20 -12.27 12.96 -1.18
N TRP A 21 -13.36 12.47 -1.78
CA TRP A 21 -13.46 11.13 -2.35
C TRP A 21 -12.54 10.94 -3.56
N GLU A 22 -12.59 11.87 -4.52
CA GLU A 22 -11.74 11.86 -5.72
C GLU A 22 -10.26 11.93 -5.35
N ASN A 23 -9.89 12.82 -4.42
CA ASN A 23 -8.52 12.91 -3.94
C ASN A 23 -8.05 11.63 -3.26
N HIS A 24 -8.88 11.02 -2.40
CA HIS A 24 -8.53 9.78 -1.72
C HIS A 24 -8.34 8.59 -2.68
N HIS A 25 -9.21 8.48 -3.69
CA HIS A 25 -9.06 7.46 -4.72
C HIS A 25 -7.84 7.68 -5.61
N LYS A 26 -7.58 8.92 -6.00
CA LYS A 26 -6.40 9.26 -6.79
C LYS A 26 -5.10 8.94 -6.04
N VAL A 27 -5.04 9.24 -4.73
CA VAL A 27 -3.88 8.90 -3.89
C VAL A 27 -3.64 7.40 -3.82
N ASN A 28 -4.68 6.58 -3.64
CA ASN A 28 -4.54 5.12 -3.61
C ASN A 28 -4.05 4.56 -4.95
N ILE A 29 -4.58 5.07 -6.06
CA ILE A 29 -4.15 4.70 -7.42
C ILE A 29 -2.68 5.09 -7.65
N GLU A 30 -2.32 6.35 -7.41
CA GLU A 30 -0.97 6.84 -7.68
C GLU A 30 0.05 6.13 -6.80
N TYR A 31 -0.25 5.95 -5.52
CA TYR A 31 0.60 5.22 -4.59
C TYR A 31 0.81 3.78 -5.05
N ALA A 32 -0.26 3.02 -5.29
CA ALA A 32 -0.16 1.63 -5.73
C ALA A 32 0.61 1.48 -7.06
N LYS A 33 0.41 2.42 -8.00
CA LYS A 33 1.12 2.43 -9.29
C LYS A 33 2.62 2.68 -9.12
N TYR A 34 3.01 3.76 -8.44
CA TYR A 34 4.43 4.11 -8.29
C TYR A 34 5.18 3.12 -7.41
N LEU A 35 4.53 2.67 -6.34
CA LEU A 35 5.10 1.66 -5.46
C LEU A 35 5.21 0.31 -6.17
N GLY A 36 4.16 -0.12 -6.86
CA GLY A 36 4.17 -1.37 -7.60
C GLY A 36 5.30 -1.41 -8.62
N PHE A 37 5.49 -0.32 -9.37
CA PHE A 37 6.61 -0.17 -10.29
C PHE A 37 7.97 -0.20 -9.57
N SER A 38 8.10 0.52 -8.45
CA SER A 38 9.35 0.57 -7.68
C SER A 38 9.76 -0.81 -7.14
N LEU A 39 8.79 -1.61 -6.67
CA LEU A 39 9.02 -2.97 -6.21
C LEU A 39 9.44 -3.90 -7.36
N MET A 40 8.80 -3.78 -8.53
CA MET A 40 9.23 -4.53 -9.71
C MET A 40 10.67 -4.19 -10.10
N VAL A 41 11.02 -2.90 -10.16
CA VAL A 41 12.38 -2.44 -10.47
C VAL A 41 13.38 -2.97 -9.44
N LEU A 42 13.07 -2.85 -8.14
CA LEU A 42 13.93 -3.36 -7.07
C LEU A 42 14.18 -4.86 -7.22
N GLY A 43 13.13 -5.66 -7.46
CA GLY A 43 13.26 -7.10 -7.62
C GLY A 43 14.04 -7.51 -8.87
N VAL A 44 13.84 -6.82 -10.01
CA VAL A 44 14.58 -7.09 -11.25
C VAL A 44 16.06 -6.69 -11.13
N VAL A 45 16.33 -5.49 -10.61
CA VAL A 45 17.70 -5.00 -10.36
C VAL A 45 18.40 -5.87 -9.31
N GLY A 46 17.66 -6.50 -8.41
CA GLY A 46 18.19 -7.41 -7.40
C GLY A 46 18.65 -8.78 -7.90
N ILE A 47 18.17 -9.25 -9.06
CA ILE A 47 18.48 -10.59 -9.59
C ILE A 47 19.99 -10.84 -9.75
N PRO A 48 20.78 -9.91 -10.33
CA PRO A 48 22.23 -10.11 -10.48
C PRO A 48 22.99 -10.15 -9.14
N TYR A 49 22.41 -9.61 -8.07
CA TYR A 49 23.02 -9.54 -6.73
C TYR A 49 22.44 -10.61 -5.79
N ALA A 50 21.83 -11.66 -6.35
CA ALA A 50 21.13 -12.65 -5.56
C ALA A 50 22.07 -13.39 -4.59
N GLY A 51 21.81 -13.29 -3.29
CA GLY A 51 22.67 -13.85 -2.24
C GLY A 51 23.80 -12.93 -1.76
N GLU A 52 23.94 -11.74 -2.37
CA GLU A 52 24.80 -10.68 -1.89
C GLU A 52 24.01 -9.62 -1.10
N GLN A 53 24.73 -8.81 -0.32
CA GLN A 53 24.16 -7.58 0.22
C GLN A 53 24.16 -6.51 -0.86
N PHE A 54 22.97 -6.05 -1.25
CA PHE A 54 22.80 -4.93 -2.17
C PHE A 54 22.21 -3.74 -1.41
N LEU A 55 22.96 -2.63 -1.39
CA LEU A 55 22.71 -1.49 -0.50
C LEU A 55 22.70 -1.91 0.98
N PHE A 56 21.51 -2.13 1.54
CA PHE A 56 21.29 -2.53 2.94
C PHE A 56 20.44 -3.79 3.07
N PHE A 57 20.05 -4.39 1.93
CA PHE A 57 19.17 -5.55 1.85
C PHE A 57 19.98 -6.79 1.54
N VAL A 58 19.57 -7.94 2.07
CA VAL A 58 19.98 -9.21 1.50
C VAL A 58 18.97 -9.52 0.40
N LEU A 59 19.39 -9.60 -0.85
CA LEU A 59 18.46 -9.84 -1.95
C LEU A 59 18.44 -11.33 -2.30
N THR A 60 17.80 -12.14 -1.46
CA THR A 60 17.64 -13.56 -1.81
C THR A 60 16.76 -13.71 -3.07
N PRO A 61 16.88 -14.82 -3.82
CA PRO A 61 15.95 -15.11 -4.93
C PRO A 61 14.48 -15.04 -4.51
N LEU A 62 14.17 -15.45 -3.28
CA LEU A 62 12.83 -15.37 -2.71
C LEU A 62 12.37 -13.91 -2.53
N GLN A 63 13.21 -13.05 -1.95
CA GLN A 63 12.89 -11.64 -1.77
C GLN A 63 12.75 -10.90 -3.11
N ASN A 64 13.63 -11.16 -4.07
CA ASN A 64 13.51 -10.58 -5.41
C ASN A 64 12.20 -10.99 -6.08
N SER A 65 11.84 -12.27 -5.99
CA SER A 65 10.56 -12.78 -6.51
C SER A 65 9.37 -12.16 -5.79
N ALA A 66 9.44 -12.00 -4.46
CA ALA A 66 8.41 -11.36 -3.68
C ALA A 66 8.22 -9.89 -4.09
N HIS A 67 9.30 -9.12 -4.28
CA HIS A 67 9.22 -7.74 -4.77
C HIS A 67 8.57 -7.66 -6.15
N ILE A 68 8.95 -8.54 -7.09
CA ILE A 68 8.36 -8.58 -8.44
C ILE A 68 6.86 -8.90 -8.36
N ILE A 69 6.49 -9.98 -7.66
CA ILE A 69 5.10 -10.44 -7.58
C ILE A 69 4.22 -9.42 -6.86
N SER A 70 4.67 -8.87 -5.73
CA SER A 70 3.94 -7.81 -5.02
C SER A 70 3.82 -6.55 -5.86
N GLY A 71 4.87 -6.19 -6.61
CA GLY A 71 4.85 -5.05 -7.52
C GLY A 71 3.84 -5.24 -8.66
N MET A 72 3.84 -6.42 -9.28
CA MET A 72 2.86 -6.80 -10.31
C MET A 72 1.43 -6.78 -9.77
N PHE A 73 1.21 -7.30 -8.55
CA PHE A 73 -0.10 -7.29 -7.90
C PHE A 73 -0.63 -5.86 -7.69
N LEU A 74 0.22 -4.95 -7.18
CA LEU A 74 -0.15 -3.54 -6.99
C LEU A 74 -0.44 -2.84 -8.32
N VAL A 75 0.40 -3.02 -9.33
CA VAL A 75 0.14 -2.46 -10.67
C VAL A 75 -1.13 -3.04 -11.28
N ALA A 76 -1.37 -4.35 -11.17
CA ALA A 76 -2.57 -5.01 -11.66
C ALA A 76 -3.83 -4.49 -10.98
N SER A 77 -3.78 -4.21 -9.66
CA SER A 77 -4.88 -3.61 -8.91
C SER A 77 -5.29 -2.22 -9.41
N VAL A 78 -4.40 -1.55 -10.15
CA VAL A 78 -4.65 -0.23 -10.77
C VAL A 78 -5.04 -0.36 -12.24
N LEU A 79 -4.39 -1.25 -13.00
CA LEU A 79 -4.60 -1.36 -14.45
C LEU A 79 -5.87 -2.12 -14.81
N LEU A 80 -6.23 -3.13 -14.02
CA LEU A 80 -7.34 -4.03 -14.33
C LEU A 80 -8.61 -3.72 -13.54
N PHE A 81 -8.50 -2.87 -12.53
CA PHE A 81 -9.56 -2.63 -11.56
C PHE A 81 -9.64 -1.16 -11.17
N ASP A 82 -10.75 -0.78 -10.54
CA ASP A 82 -10.96 0.57 -10.08
C ASP A 82 -10.12 0.91 -8.83
N SER A 83 -10.23 2.16 -8.41
CA SER A 83 -9.58 2.70 -7.23
C SER A 83 -9.95 1.99 -5.91
N SER A 84 -11.01 1.18 -5.87
CA SER A 84 -11.38 0.37 -4.72
C SER A 84 -10.43 -0.82 -4.54
N TYR A 85 -9.95 -1.41 -5.63
CA TYR A 85 -8.98 -2.51 -5.59
C TYR A 85 -7.57 -2.04 -5.28
N ALA A 86 -7.17 -0.86 -5.77
CA ALA A 86 -5.90 -0.23 -5.35
C ALA A 86 -5.89 0.02 -3.83
N ARG A 87 -7.03 0.48 -3.29
CA ARG A 87 -7.21 0.63 -1.84
C ARG A 87 -7.13 -0.71 -1.12
N LEU A 88 -7.89 -1.72 -1.56
CA LEU A 88 -7.87 -3.06 -0.96
C LEU A 88 -6.45 -3.65 -0.96
N ALA A 89 -5.71 -3.48 -2.05
CA ALA A 89 -4.33 -3.93 -2.15
C ALA A 89 -3.44 -3.24 -1.11
N ASN A 90 -3.54 -1.92 -0.94
CA ASN A 90 -2.82 -1.19 0.11
C ASN A 90 -3.23 -1.65 1.53
N GLN A 91 -4.52 -1.92 1.74
CA GLN A 91 -5.06 -2.43 3.01
C GLN A 91 -4.56 -3.85 3.36
N ILE A 92 -4.17 -4.65 2.37
CA ILE A 92 -3.61 -6.00 2.57
C ILE A 92 -2.08 -5.95 2.70
N VAL A 93 -1.41 -5.27 1.77
CA VAL A 93 0.06 -5.20 1.70
C VAL A 93 0.64 -4.50 2.93
N GLY A 94 0.03 -3.40 3.38
CA GLY A 94 0.50 -2.67 4.56
C GLY A 94 0.60 -3.54 5.82
N PRO A 95 -0.52 -4.13 6.29
CA PRO A 95 -0.51 -5.04 7.43
C PRO A 95 0.39 -6.26 7.25
N LEU A 96 0.47 -6.84 6.04
CA LEU A 96 1.37 -7.96 5.78
C LEU A 96 2.84 -7.58 6.03
N CYS A 97 3.28 -6.40 5.56
CA CYS A 97 4.63 -5.91 5.82
C CYS A 97 4.88 -5.62 7.31
N ILE A 98 3.90 -5.08 8.02
CA ILE A 98 3.99 -4.88 9.48
C ILE A 98 4.16 -6.25 10.18
N ILE A 99 3.37 -7.26 9.81
CA ILE A 99 3.46 -8.62 10.36
C ILE A 99 4.85 -9.22 10.12
N ILE A 100 5.39 -9.09 8.91
CA ILE A 100 6.74 -9.55 8.57
C ILE A 100 7.79 -8.87 9.45
N ALA A 101 7.69 -7.54 9.62
CA ALA A 101 8.61 -6.80 10.50
C ALA A 101 8.49 -7.24 11.97
N MET A 102 7.28 -7.49 12.47
CA MET A 102 7.04 -8.00 13.82
C MET A 102 7.62 -9.42 14.03
N TYR A 103 7.53 -10.29 13.03
CA TYR A 103 8.22 -11.58 13.07
C TYR A 103 9.74 -11.42 13.07
N GLY A 104 10.25 -10.46 12.31
CA GLY A 104 11.64 -10.03 12.33
C GLY A 104 12.12 -9.63 13.72
N LEU A 105 11.40 -8.69 14.35
CA LEU A 105 11.72 -8.16 15.68
C LEU A 105 11.62 -9.21 16.80
N SER A 106 10.69 -10.15 16.68
CA SER A 106 10.50 -11.21 17.68
C SER A 106 11.52 -12.35 17.54
N GLY A 107 12.34 -12.37 16.48
CA GLY A 107 13.31 -13.43 16.24
C GLY A 107 12.66 -14.77 15.92
N MET A 108 11.41 -14.79 15.45
CA MET A 108 10.65 -16.04 15.26
C MET A 108 11.22 -16.85 14.09
N THR A 109 11.81 -18.00 14.42
CA THR A 109 12.81 -18.69 13.58
C THR A 109 12.34 -19.44 12.34
N PRO A 110 11.05 -19.68 12.04
CA PRO A 110 10.74 -20.06 10.67
C PRO A 110 10.79 -18.84 9.73
N ALA A 111 10.29 -17.69 10.17
CA ALA A 111 10.09 -16.53 9.30
C ALA A 111 11.37 -15.72 9.07
N THR A 112 12.16 -15.48 10.12
CA THR A 112 13.44 -14.75 10.02
C THR A 112 14.47 -15.50 9.20
N THR A 113 14.52 -16.83 9.33
CA THR A 113 15.43 -17.69 8.56
C THR A 113 14.99 -17.82 7.10
N LEU A 114 13.68 -17.97 6.85
CA LEU A 114 13.14 -18.10 5.49
C LEU A 114 13.31 -16.80 4.67
N LEU A 115 13.09 -15.65 5.32
CA LEU A 115 13.15 -14.34 4.66
C LEU A 115 14.52 -13.66 4.80
N ASN A 116 15.47 -14.28 5.53
CA ASN A 116 16.82 -13.78 5.81
C ASN A 116 16.86 -12.31 6.26
N LEU A 117 15.95 -11.92 7.15
CA LEU A 117 15.73 -10.52 7.52
C LEU A 117 16.86 -9.98 8.41
N ASN A 118 17.53 -8.94 7.93
CA ASN A 118 18.44 -8.12 8.71
C ASN A 118 17.70 -6.92 9.35
N THR A 119 18.38 -6.17 10.21
CA THR A 119 17.78 -5.02 10.90
C THR A 119 17.26 -3.93 9.95
N ALA A 120 17.96 -3.68 8.83
CA ALA A 120 17.54 -2.68 7.85
C ALA A 120 16.25 -3.11 7.13
N GLU A 121 16.12 -4.39 6.80
CA GLU A 121 14.91 -4.97 6.20
C GLU A 121 13.72 -4.90 7.14
N ILE A 122 13.92 -5.19 8.42
CA ILE A 122 12.87 -5.09 9.43
C ILE A 122 12.36 -3.65 9.52
N LEU A 123 13.26 -2.67 9.59
CA LEU A 123 12.90 -1.26 9.63
C LEU A 123 12.22 -0.80 8.34
N PHE A 124 12.69 -1.30 7.18
CA PHE A 124 12.06 -1.05 5.90
C PHE A 124 10.62 -1.58 5.89
N TYR A 125 10.40 -2.86 6.19
CA TYR A 125 9.05 -3.45 6.21
C TYR A 125 8.13 -2.77 7.21
N MET A 126 8.64 -2.34 8.36
CA MET A 126 7.86 -1.61 9.35
C MET A 126 7.42 -0.23 8.82
N GLY A 127 8.37 0.60 8.37
CA GLY A 127 8.07 1.93 7.85
C GLY A 127 7.20 1.88 6.59
N PHE A 128 7.54 0.98 5.68
CA PHE A 128 6.79 0.72 4.46
C PHE A 128 5.37 0.23 4.74
N GLY A 129 5.24 -0.73 5.66
CA GLY A 129 3.95 -1.29 6.04
C GLY A 129 3.04 -0.25 6.68
N MET A 130 3.58 0.60 7.57
CA MET A 130 2.84 1.72 8.16
C MET A 130 2.39 2.75 7.11
N ALA A 131 3.28 3.17 6.21
CA ALA A 131 2.94 4.13 5.15
C ALA A 131 1.87 3.57 4.21
N THR A 132 2.00 2.31 3.80
CA THR A 132 1.05 1.65 2.90
C THR A 132 -0.30 1.42 3.57
N ALA A 133 -0.31 0.99 4.84
CA ALA A 133 -1.53 0.88 5.63
C ALA A 133 -2.20 2.24 5.82
N TYR A 134 -1.42 3.30 6.10
CA TYR A 134 -1.96 4.65 6.19
C TYR A 134 -2.60 5.10 4.88
N VAL A 135 -2.04 4.79 3.71
CA VAL A 135 -2.67 5.12 2.42
C VAL A 135 -3.96 4.32 2.20
N GLY A 136 -3.98 3.04 2.56
CA GLY A 136 -5.17 2.19 2.40
C GLY A 136 -6.32 2.48 3.38
N TRP A 137 -5.98 2.90 4.61
CA TRP A 137 -6.93 3.09 5.73
C TRP A 137 -7.14 4.55 6.14
N GLY A 138 -6.26 5.46 5.72
CA GLY A 138 -6.12 6.81 6.28
C GLY A 138 -7.33 7.71 6.11
N ARG A 139 -8.23 7.44 5.16
CA ARG A 139 -9.58 8.03 5.11
C ARG A 139 -10.56 7.06 4.48
N ASP A 140 -11.15 6.19 5.29
CA ASP A 140 -12.31 5.42 4.84
C ASP A 140 -13.52 6.34 4.65
N LEU A 141 -13.68 6.93 3.47
CA LEU A 141 -14.87 7.72 3.13
C LEU A 141 -16.03 6.82 2.64
N SER A 142 -15.89 5.49 2.63
CA SER A 142 -16.91 4.59 2.09
C SER A 142 -18.23 4.66 2.86
N HIS A 143 -18.18 5.02 4.15
CA HIS A 143 -19.38 5.27 4.94
C HIS A 143 -20.17 6.49 4.44
N LEU A 144 -19.55 7.48 3.80
CA LEU A 144 -20.28 8.60 3.20
C LEU A 144 -21.11 8.16 1.97
N LYS A 145 -20.75 7.04 1.35
CA LYS A 145 -21.47 6.47 0.20
C LYS A 145 -22.85 5.91 0.57
N HIS A 146 -23.08 5.53 1.84
CA HIS A 146 -24.38 5.06 2.31
C HIS A 146 -25.34 6.21 2.66
N TRP A 147 -24.82 7.38 3.01
CA TRP A 147 -25.64 8.53 3.40
C TRP A 147 -26.14 9.36 2.21
N TRP A 148 -25.83 8.96 0.98
CA TRP A 148 -26.24 9.64 -0.24
C TRP A 148 -26.74 8.65 -1.30
N PRO A 149 -28.05 8.65 -1.64
CA PRO A 149 -28.57 8.02 -2.85
C PRO A 149 -28.18 8.80 -4.13
#